data_AF-A0AAE0Q3R1-F1
#
_entry.id   AF-A0AAE0Q3R1-F1
#
_cell.length_a   1.000
_cell.length_b   1.000
_cell.length_c   1.000
_cell.angle_alpha   90.00
_cell.angle_beta   90.00
_cell.angle_gamma   90.00
#
_symmetry.space_group_name_H-M   'P 1'
#
loop_
_entity.id
_entity.type
_entity.pdbx_description
1 polymer ?
#
loop_
_entity_poly.entity_id
_entity_poly.type
_entity_poly.pdbx_seq_one_letter_code
_entity_poly.pdbx_strand_id
1 'polypeptide(L)'
;MPPPTLDPYQFAYCSNRSTEDAVSTVLHSVFTHLDNNNTQAHVLFVDFSSAYNSIIPSTLTTKLGDLGINSSLRNWIMDFLTNRPQHVRSGHICSTTITLNTGVPQGCVLSPFLYSLFTHNCRPVYGSNSIIKFANNTTVIGLISDNDGGATPGRMMC
;
A
#
# COMPACT_ATOMS: atom_id res chain seq x y z
N MET A 1 10.64 -16.69 1.91
CA MET A 1 11.14 -15.62 1.03
C MET A 1 9.91 -14.96 0.41
N PRO A 2 9.75 -13.63 0.46
CA PRO A 2 8.62 -12.97 -0.20
C PRO A 2 8.66 -13.26 -1.71
N PRO A 3 7.50 -13.31 -2.39
CA PRO A 3 7.46 -13.61 -3.82
C PRO A 3 8.28 -12.57 -4.61
N PRO A 4 8.94 -12.96 -5.72
CA PRO A 4 9.82 -12.09 -6.52
C PRO A 4 9.12 -10.91 -7.21
N THR A 5 7.83 -10.69 -6.92
CA THR A 5 6.93 -9.75 -7.60
C THR A 5 6.47 -8.59 -6.71
N LEU A 6 7.01 -8.44 -5.49
CA LEU A 6 6.68 -7.28 -4.67
C LEU A 6 7.24 -5.99 -5.29
N ASP A 7 6.44 -4.94 -5.29
CA ASP A 7 6.74 -3.67 -5.95
C ASP A 7 8.09 -3.09 -5.48
N PRO A 8 9.03 -2.77 -6.41
CA PRO A 8 10.31 -2.18 -6.05
C PRO A 8 10.19 -0.81 -5.38
N TYR A 9 9.03 -0.15 -5.41
CA TYR A 9 8.77 1.08 -4.67
C TYR A 9 7.97 0.87 -3.37
N GLN A 10 7.82 -0.38 -2.89
CA GLN A 10 7.35 -0.69 -1.53
C GLN A 10 8.54 -0.81 -0.58
N PHE A 11 8.67 0.15 0.33
CA PHE A 11 9.81 0.22 1.27
C PHE A 11 9.50 -0.38 2.64
N ALA A 12 8.26 -0.26 3.11
CA ALA A 12 7.90 -0.81 4.41
C ALA A 12 7.80 -2.33 4.40
N TYR A 13 8.16 -2.94 5.53
CA TYR A 13 8.06 -4.39 5.79
C TYR A 13 8.85 -5.27 4.79
N CYS A 14 9.82 -4.66 4.11
CA CYS A 14 10.77 -5.30 3.22
C CYS A 14 12.13 -5.39 3.91
N SER A 15 12.81 -6.53 3.80
CA SER A 15 14.19 -6.65 4.26
C SER A 15 15.09 -5.68 3.49
N ASN A 16 16.05 -5.06 4.18
CA ASN A 16 17.03 -4.14 3.60
C ASN A 16 16.41 -2.89 2.94
N ARG A 17 15.32 -2.37 3.49
CA ARG A 17 14.72 -1.10 3.09
C ARG A 17 14.34 -0.30 4.32
N SER A 18 14.60 0.99 4.30
CA SER A 18 14.26 1.89 5.39
C SER A 18 13.43 3.09 4.91
N THR A 19 13.04 3.94 5.86
CA THR A 19 12.35 5.20 5.57
C THR A 19 13.29 6.16 4.82
N GLU A 20 14.58 6.15 5.17
CA GLU A 20 15.61 6.94 4.51
C GLU A 20 15.72 6.58 3.03
N ASP A 21 15.71 5.28 2.68
CA ASP A 21 15.74 4.85 1.28
C ASP A 21 14.54 5.39 0.50
N ALA A 22 13.35 5.38 1.09
CA ALA A 22 12.13 5.90 0.47
C ALA A 22 12.23 7.41 0.22
N VAL A 23 12.68 8.17 1.23
CA VAL A 23 12.87 9.63 1.13
C VAL A 23 13.95 9.97 0.12
N SER A 24 15.09 9.29 0.16
CA SER A 24 16.18 9.47 -0.80
C SER A 24 15.72 9.18 -2.23
N THR A 25 14.89 8.15 -2.44
CA THR A 25 14.30 7.85 -3.75
C THR A 25 13.39 8.98 -4.23
N VAL A 26 12.52 9.52 -3.37
CA VAL A 26 11.66 10.67 -3.70
C VAL A 26 12.51 11.88 -4.09
N LEU A 27 13.47 12.27 -3.24
CA LEU A 27 14.30 13.44 -3.46
C LEU A 27 15.15 13.32 -4.71
N HIS A 28 15.76 12.16 -4.93
CA HIS A 28 16.56 11.90 -6.12
C HIS A 28 15.71 12.05 -7.39
N SER A 29 14.53 11.43 -7.43
CA SER A 29 13.62 11.53 -8.58
C SER A 29 13.19 12.96 -8.87
N VAL A 30 12.91 13.76 -7.83
CA VAL A 30 12.47 15.15 -7.98
C VAL A 30 13.63 16.04 -8.43
N PHE A 31 14.78 16.00 -7.75
CA PHE A 31 15.90 16.88 -8.07
C PHE A 31 16.51 16.59 -9.43
N THR A 32 16.70 15.31 -9.78
CA THR A 32 17.21 14.94 -11.11
C THR A 32 16.28 15.38 -12.24
N HIS A 33 14.97 15.43 -12.02
CA HIS A 33 14.04 15.97 -13.02
C HIS A 33 14.17 17.49 -13.14
N LEU A 34 14.22 18.18 -12.00
CA LEU A 34 14.31 19.65 -11.92
C LEU A 34 15.65 20.24 -12.39
N ASP A 35 16.70 19.43 -12.48
CA ASP A 35 17.98 19.85 -13.09
C ASP A 35 17.84 20.14 -14.60
N ASN A 36 16.75 19.70 -15.23
CA ASN A 36 16.44 20.02 -16.63
C ASN A 36 15.63 21.31 -16.75
N ASN A 37 15.92 22.11 -17.77
CA ASN A 37 15.15 23.31 -18.08
C ASN A 37 13.69 22.98 -18.42
N ASN A 38 12.76 23.89 -18.08
CA ASN A 38 11.34 23.78 -18.42
C ASN A 38 10.66 22.53 -17.87
N THR A 39 11.01 22.16 -16.65
CA THR A 39 10.42 21.03 -15.92
C THR A 39 9.76 21.46 -14.63
N GLN A 40 8.79 20.67 -14.19
CA GLN A 40 8.11 20.82 -12.91
C GLN A 40 7.92 19.45 -12.27
N ALA A 41 8.03 19.38 -10.95
CA ALA A 41 7.72 18.18 -10.18
C ALA A 41 6.59 18.49 -9.19
N HIS A 42 5.55 17.65 -9.18
CA HIS A 42 4.47 17.69 -8.19
C HIS A 42 4.59 16.48 -7.28
N VAL A 43 4.46 16.70 -5.98
CA VAL A 43 4.50 15.62 -4.98
C VAL A 43 3.21 15.65 -4.19
N LEU A 44 2.48 14.54 -4.19
CA LEU A 44 1.26 14.34 -3.43
C LEU A 44 1.50 13.31 -2.35
N PHE A 45 1.24 13.69 -1.11
CA PHE A 45 1.28 12.78 0.04
C PHE A 45 -0.14 12.32 0.37
N VAL A 46 -0.34 11.01 0.41
CA VAL A 46 -1.61 10.35 0.69
C VAL A 46 -1.44 9.45 1.90
N ASP A 47 -2.26 9.68 2.92
CA ASP A 47 -2.39 8.79 4.08
C ASP A 47 -3.78 8.13 4.05
N PHE A 48 -3.81 6.80 3.93
CA PHE A 48 -5.04 6.05 3.99
C PHE A 48 -5.52 5.91 5.45
N SER A 49 -6.60 6.63 5.77
CA SER A 49 -7.25 6.50 7.08
C SER A 49 -7.72 5.06 7.32
N SER A 50 -7.42 4.53 8.52
CA SER A 50 -7.81 3.17 8.92
C SER A 50 -7.40 2.09 7.92
N ALA A 51 -6.28 2.26 7.19
CA ALA A 51 -5.88 1.41 6.08
C ALA A 51 -5.97 -0.10 6.36
N TYR A 52 -5.48 -0.53 7.53
CA TYR A 52 -5.52 -1.92 7.96
C TYR A 52 -6.93 -2.42 8.25
N ASN A 53 -7.84 -1.57 8.73
CA ASN A 53 -9.23 -1.93 9.03
C ASN A 53 -10.08 -2.01 7.75
N SER A 54 -9.63 -1.37 6.67
CA SER A 54 -10.35 -1.24 5.40
C SER A 54 -10.04 -2.34 4.38
N ILE A 55 -9.14 -3.27 4.68
CA ILE A 55 -8.85 -4.40 3.78
C ILE A 55 -10.11 -5.26 3.59
N ILE A 56 -10.47 -5.53 2.34
CA ILE A 56 -11.58 -6.43 2.01
C ILE A 56 -10.99 -7.84 1.77
N PRO A 57 -11.34 -8.85 2.60
CA PRO A 57 -10.73 -10.17 2.52
C PRO A 57 -10.90 -10.87 1.16
N SER A 58 -12.05 -10.71 0.50
CA SER A 58 -12.28 -11.27 -0.84
C SER A 58 -11.35 -10.65 -1.88
N THR A 59 -11.21 -9.32 -1.90
CA THR A 59 -10.29 -8.61 -2.80
C THR A 59 -8.84 -9.03 -2.55
N LEU A 60 -8.43 -9.14 -1.28
CA LEU A 60 -7.09 -9.65 -0.94
C LEU A 60 -6.90 -11.08 -1.46
N THR A 61 -7.88 -11.96 -1.24
CA THR A 61 -7.83 -13.36 -1.69
C THR A 61 -7.67 -13.48 -3.22
N THR A 62 -8.37 -12.64 -3.99
CA THR A 62 -8.18 -12.55 -5.44
C THR A 62 -6.77 -12.12 -5.80
N LYS A 63 -6.27 -11.03 -5.20
CA LYS A 63 -4.91 -10.52 -5.41
C LYS A 63 -3.82 -11.54 -5.08
N LEU A 64 -4.00 -12.33 -4.01
CA LEU A 64 -3.11 -13.43 -3.67
C LEU A 64 -3.12 -14.53 -4.75
N GLY A 65 -4.27 -14.74 -5.40
CA GLY A 65 -4.40 -15.65 -6.52
C GLY A 65 -3.58 -15.20 -7.73
N ASP A 66 -3.64 -13.91 -8.05
CA ASP A 66 -2.87 -13.31 -9.14
C ASP A 66 -1.35 -13.42 -8.90
N LEU A 67 -0.93 -13.46 -7.63
CA LEU A 67 0.45 -13.71 -7.20
C LEU A 67 0.85 -15.19 -7.20
N GLY A 68 -0.03 -16.10 -7.62
CA GLY A 68 0.25 -17.54 -7.68
C GLY A 68 0.18 -18.27 -6.34
N ILE A 69 -0.42 -17.66 -5.31
CA ILE A 69 -0.56 -18.30 -4.00
C ILE A 69 -1.64 -19.40 -4.08
N ASN A 70 -1.30 -20.59 -3.58
CA ASN A 70 -2.19 -21.74 -3.63
C ASN A 70 -3.54 -21.50 -2.92
N SER A 71 -4.57 -22.25 -3.32
CA SER A 71 -5.93 -22.12 -2.78
C SER A 71 -6.01 -22.41 -1.27
N SER A 72 -5.26 -23.38 -0.76
CA SER A 72 -5.28 -23.74 0.67
C SER A 72 -4.85 -22.58 1.56
N LEU A 73 -3.74 -21.90 1.22
CA LEU A 73 -3.25 -20.75 1.97
C LEU A 73 -4.19 -19.54 1.83
N ARG A 74 -4.76 -19.35 0.64
CA ARG A 74 -5.78 -18.31 0.40
C ARG A 74 -7.03 -18.50 1.25
N ASN A 75 -7.54 -19.73 1.33
CA ASN A 75 -8.68 -20.06 2.18
C ASN A 75 -8.34 -19.86 3.66
N TRP A 76 -7.16 -20.28 4.10
CA TRP A 76 -6.70 -20.02 5.47
C TRP A 76 -6.61 -18.52 5.79
N ILE A 77 -6.12 -17.69 4.86
CA ILE A 77 -6.11 -16.24 5.01
C ILE A 77 -7.54 -15.68 5.06
N MET A 78 -8.44 -16.15 4.20
CA MET A 78 -9.85 -15.74 4.22
C MET A 78 -10.51 -16.07 5.57
N ASP A 79 -10.31 -17.28 6.09
CA ASP A 79 -10.84 -17.71 7.39
C ASP A 79 -10.21 -16.91 8.54
N PHE A 80 -8.90 -16.67 8.48
CA PHE A 80 -8.20 -15.80 9.42
C PHE A 80 -8.75 -14.36 9.38
N LEU A 81 -9.29 -13.93 8.24
CA LEU A 81 -9.73 -12.56 8.04
C LEU A 81 -11.23 -12.30 8.24
N THR A 82 -12.03 -13.35 8.43
CA THR A 82 -13.49 -13.26 8.51
C THR A 82 -14.02 -13.84 9.81
N ASN A 83 -15.28 -13.51 10.15
CA ASN A 83 -15.99 -13.99 11.33
C ASN A 83 -15.23 -13.83 12.65
N ARG A 84 -14.50 -12.72 12.81
CA ARG A 84 -13.70 -12.45 14.03
C ARG A 84 -14.51 -11.67 15.07
N PRO A 85 -14.93 -12.29 16.18
CA PRO A 85 -15.59 -11.55 17.26
C PRO A 85 -14.59 -10.65 18.00
N GLN A 86 -14.98 -9.40 18.25
CA GLN A 86 -14.22 -8.46 19.06
C GLN A 86 -15.14 -7.67 19.99
N HIS A 87 -14.61 -7.25 21.13
CA HIS A 87 -15.25 -6.31 22.04
C HIS A 87 -14.18 -5.42 22.66
N VAL A 88 -14.58 -4.24 23.13
CA VAL A 88 -13.71 -3.32 23.86
C VAL A 88 -13.90 -3.56 25.35
N ARG A 89 -12.80 -3.67 26.09
CA ARG A 89 -12.81 -3.75 27.56
C ARG A 89 -12.16 -2.50 28.13
N SER A 90 -12.87 -1.83 29.05
CA SER A 90 -12.35 -0.72 29.84
C SER A 90 -12.55 -1.02 31.32
N GLY A 91 -11.46 -1.33 32.03
CA GLY A 91 -11.49 -1.79 33.42
C GLY A 91 -12.26 -3.11 33.57
N HIS A 92 -13.43 -3.05 34.23
CA HIS A 92 -14.33 -4.19 34.43
C HIS A 92 -15.55 -4.19 33.48
N ILE A 93 -15.67 -3.17 32.63
CA ILE A 93 -16.79 -3.02 31.70
C ILE A 93 -16.37 -3.53 30.32
N CYS A 94 -17.20 -4.37 29.70
CA CYS A 94 -17.03 -4.83 28.32
C CYS A 94 -18.15 -4.26 27.44
N SER A 95 -17.81 -3.88 26.21
CA SER A 95 -18.81 -3.56 25.18
C SER A 95 -19.54 -4.81 24.72
N THR A 96 -20.61 -4.62 23.94
CA THR A 96 -21.16 -5.70 23.12
C THR A 96 -20.10 -6.24 22.17
N THR A 97 -20.23 -7.53 21.83
CA THR A 97 -19.36 -8.17 20.84
C THR A 97 -19.85 -7.83 19.44
N ILE A 98 -18.93 -7.41 18.58
CA ILE A 98 -19.16 -7.23 17.15
C ILE A 98 -18.30 -8.23 16.38
N THR A 99 -18.82 -8.74 15.27
CA THR A 99 -18.07 -9.66 14.41
C THR A 99 -17.52 -8.92 13.20
N LEU A 100 -16.20 -8.95 13.02
CA LEU A 100 -15.53 -8.32 11.89
C LEU A 100 -15.36 -9.28 10.72
N ASN A 101 -15.65 -8.75 9.53
CA ASN A 101 -15.41 -9.39 8.23
C ASN A 101 -14.56 -8.51 7.30
N THR A 102 -13.98 -7.43 7.83
CA THR A 102 -13.10 -6.51 7.12
C THR A 102 -11.88 -6.21 7.97
N GLY A 103 -10.83 -5.80 7.28
CA GLY A 103 -9.56 -5.44 7.88
C GLY A 103 -8.74 -6.63 8.32
N VAL A 104 -7.52 -6.32 8.73
CA VAL A 104 -6.58 -7.25 9.33
C VAL A 104 -6.43 -6.95 10.83
N PRO A 105 -6.18 -7.95 11.70
CA PRO A 105 -6.07 -7.72 13.13
C PRO A 105 -4.89 -6.80 13.48
N GLN A 106 -5.14 -5.71 14.20
CA GLN A 106 -4.06 -4.83 14.67
C GLN A 106 -3.19 -5.56 15.70
N GLY A 107 -1.87 -5.35 15.65
CA GLY A 107 -0.90 -6.04 16.52
C GLY A 107 -0.53 -7.46 16.08
N CYS A 108 -1.13 -7.97 14.99
CA CYS A 108 -0.69 -9.23 14.39
C CYS A 108 0.52 -9.02 13.47
N VAL A 109 1.55 -9.87 13.60
CA VAL A 109 2.77 -9.84 12.78
C VAL A 109 2.47 -9.98 11.28
N LEU A 110 1.41 -10.69 10.92
CA LEU A 110 1.03 -10.94 9.53
C LEU A 110 0.33 -9.73 8.87
N SER A 111 -0.29 -8.86 9.66
CA SER A 111 -1.11 -7.74 9.17
C SER A 111 -0.36 -6.76 8.26
N PRO A 112 0.85 -6.28 8.63
CA PRO A 112 1.69 -5.46 7.75
C PRO A 112 1.97 -6.08 6.37
N PHE A 113 2.24 -7.39 6.36
CA PHE A 113 2.54 -8.12 5.15
C PHE A 113 1.32 -8.26 4.25
N LEU A 114 0.16 -8.59 4.83
CA LEU A 114 -1.11 -8.66 4.07
C LEU A 114 -1.50 -7.30 3.48
N TYR A 115 -1.23 -6.19 4.16
CA TYR A 115 -1.43 -4.86 3.60
C TYR A 115 -0.52 -4.59 2.40
N SER A 116 0.76 -4.96 2.49
CA SER A 116 1.71 -4.84 1.37
C SER A 116 1.27 -5.66 0.15
N LEU A 117 0.74 -6.86 0.38
CA LEU A 117 0.15 -7.68 -0.68
C LEU A 117 -1.17 -7.10 -1.20
N PHE A 118 -1.97 -6.43 -0.37
CA PHE A 118 -3.21 -5.80 -0.81
C PHE A 118 -2.95 -4.63 -1.80
N THR A 119 -1.89 -3.87 -1.58
CA THR A 119 -1.52 -2.68 -2.39
C THR A 119 -0.41 -2.97 -3.41
N HIS A 120 -0.06 -4.25 -3.64
CA HIS A 120 1.07 -4.62 -4.49
C HIS A 120 0.93 -4.15 -5.96
N ASN A 121 -0.30 -4.07 -6.46
CA ASN A 121 -0.61 -3.64 -7.83
C ASN A 121 -1.03 -2.16 -7.92
N CYS A 122 -1.05 -1.43 -6.80
CA CYS A 122 -1.24 0.02 -6.81
C CYS A 122 0.01 0.66 -7.43
N ARG A 123 -0.10 1.00 -8.72
CA ARG A 123 0.98 1.49 -9.58
C ARG A 123 0.51 2.73 -10.36
N PRO A 124 1.44 3.60 -10.78
CA PRO A 124 1.10 4.76 -11.59
C PRO A 124 0.53 4.32 -12.95
N VAL A 125 -0.48 5.04 -13.45
CA VAL A 125 -1.05 4.79 -14.79
C VAL A 125 -0.13 5.34 -15.89
N TYR A 126 0.57 6.43 -15.60
CA TYR A 126 1.47 7.10 -16.55
C TYR A 126 2.92 6.93 -16.10
N GLY A 127 3.83 6.67 -17.04
CA GLY A 127 5.25 6.44 -16.75
C GLY A 127 6.00 7.67 -16.22
N SER A 128 5.46 8.87 -16.43
CA SER A 128 5.95 10.12 -15.82
C SER A 128 5.64 10.23 -14.33
N ASN A 129 4.80 9.33 -13.80
CA ASN A 129 4.45 9.29 -12.38
C ASN A 129 5.16 8.12 -11.70
N SER A 130 5.58 8.34 -10.46
CA SER A 130 6.09 7.30 -9.57
C SER A 130 5.24 7.22 -8.31
N ILE A 131 5.04 6.01 -7.78
CA ILE A 131 4.32 5.80 -6.52
C ILE A 131 5.26 5.10 -5.55
N ILE A 132 5.60 5.80 -4.47
CA ILE A 132 6.46 5.30 -3.39
C ILE A 132 5.60 5.01 -2.19
N LYS A 133 5.70 3.80 -1.65
CA LYS A 133 4.84 3.30 -0.58
C LYS A 133 5.67 2.94 0.65
N PHE A 134 5.20 3.41 1.80
CA PHE A 134 5.71 3.03 3.12
C PHE A 134 4.52 2.77 4.05
N ALA A 135 4.17 1.49 4.21
CA ALA A 135 2.96 1.07 4.91
C ALA A 135 1.74 1.78 4.29
N ASN A 136 0.89 2.41 5.10
CA ASN A 136 -0.27 3.19 4.64
C ASN A 136 0.08 4.54 4.01
N ASN A 137 1.32 5.02 4.17
CA ASN A 137 1.76 6.28 3.59
C ASN A 137 2.16 6.07 2.14
N THR A 138 1.54 6.80 1.24
CA THR A 138 1.81 6.76 -0.19
C THR A 138 2.23 8.14 -0.68
N THR A 139 3.37 8.20 -1.35
CA THR A 139 3.86 9.41 -2.00
C THR A 139 3.75 9.21 -3.52
N VAL A 140 3.00 10.08 -4.18
CA VAL A 140 2.88 10.11 -5.64
C VAL A 140 3.71 11.27 -6.15
N ILE A 141 4.62 10.97 -7.07
CA ILE A 141 5.47 11.95 -7.75
C ILE A 141 4.96 12.06 -9.17
N GLY A 142 4.65 13.26 -9.64
CA GLY A 142 4.38 13.56 -11.04
C GLY A 142 5.46 14.45 -11.61
N LEU A 143 6.18 13.96 -12.61
CA LEU A 143 7.25 14.69 -13.31
C LEU A 143 6.69 15.22 -14.62
N ILE A 144 6.71 16.54 -14.81
CA ILE A 144 6.09 17.23 -15.93
C ILE A 144 7.17 18.03 -16.67
N SER A 145 7.12 18.03 -17.99
CA SER A 145 7.96 18.85 -18.86
C SER A 145 7.04 19.73 -19.71
N ASP A 146 7.40 21.00 -19.96
CA ASP A 146 6.53 21.96 -20.68
C ASP A 146 6.15 21.51 -22.11
N ASN A 147 6.88 20.55 -22.69
CA ASN A 147 6.54 19.96 -23.99
C ASN A 147 5.41 18.91 -23.93
N ASP A 148 5.06 18.42 -22.74
CA ASP A 148 3.96 17.46 -22.54
C ASP A 148 2.65 18.23 -22.34
N GLY A 149 2.03 18.63 -23.46
CA GLY A 149 0.71 19.23 -23.46
C GLY A 149 -0.33 18.35 -22.78
N GLY A 150 -0.70 18.68 -21.53
CA GLY A 150 -1.96 18.27 -20.92
C GLY A 150 -2.02 16.89 -20.25
N ALA A 151 -0.91 16.33 -19.77
CA ALA A 151 -0.98 15.15 -18.90
C ALA A 151 -1.61 15.53 -17.56
N THR A 152 -2.85 15.08 -17.32
CA THR A 152 -3.60 15.34 -16.08
C THR A 152 -2.92 14.62 -14.91
N PRO A 153 -2.57 15.32 -13.81
CA PRO A 153 -1.86 14.70 -12.70
C PRO A 153 -2.81 13.85 -11.84
N GLY A 154 -2.39 12.65 -11.46
CA GLY A 154 -2.91 11.99 -10.26
C GLY A 154 -3.92 10.84 -10.42
N ARG A 155 -4.07 10.22 -11.59
CA ARG A 155 -4.94 9.03 -11.70
C ARG A 155 -4.20 7.77 -11.25
N MET A 156 -4.54 7.27 -10.07
CA MET A 156 -4.06 6.01 -9.48
C MET A 156 -5.12 4.93 -9.70
N MET A 157 -4.72 3.72 -10.12
CA MET A 157 -5.59 2.55 -10.10
C MET A 157 -5.09 1.58 -9.03
N CYS A 158 -6.00 1.26 -8.12
CA CYS A 158 -5.92 0.21 -7.09
C CYS A 158 -7.20 -0.62 -7.23
#